data_AF-A0A969XJP3-F1
#
_entry.id   AF-A0A969XJP3-F1
#
_cell.length_a   1.000
_cell.length_b   1.000
_cell.length_c   1.000
_cell.angle_alpha   90.00
_cell.angle_beta   90.00
_cell.angle_gamma   90.00
#
_symmetry.space_group_name_H-M   'P 1'
#
loop_
_entity.id
_entity.type
_entity.pdbx_description
1 polymer ?
#
loop_
_entity_poly.entity_id
_entity_poly.type
_entity_poly.pdbx_seq_one_letter_code
_entity_poly.pdbx_strand_id
1 'polypeptide(L)'
;TLSTLVRVRRDLAVRRAEARMLQVRVDSLPEVQALQEAHRALRDAEAAEGALLRAARDCAMAAFQATGDKQPVPGVQIKVFKKTTYPDMGRLLDWCLMNAPTYVGVDTQGFGKVAEEMRERGAPVEIGLEPRATVATNLEHYLEDADGQA
;
A
#
# COMPACT_ATOMS: atom_id res chain seq x y z
N THR A 1 -39.65 34.25 20.67
CA THR A 1 -41.05 33.82 20.44
C THR A 1 -41.11 32.90 19.22
N LEU A 2 -42.19 32.13 19.04
CA LEU A 2 -42.38 31.27 17.86
C LEU A 2 -42.21 32.04 16.53
N SER A 3 -42.60 33.32 16.49
CA SER A 3 -42.40 34.21 15.34
C SER A 3 -40.94 34.46 14.98
N THR A 4 -40.04 34.57 15.98
CA THR A 4 -38.59 34.69 15.75
C THR A 4 -38.01 33.42 15.12
N LEU A 5 -38.44 32.24 15.59
CA LEU A 5 -37.95 30.96 15.08
C LEU A 5 -38.39 30.71 13.63
N VAL A 6 -39.64 31.03 13.29
CA VAL A 6 -40.15 30.94 11.92
C VAL A 6 -39.37 31.84 10.96
N ARG A 7 -39.06 33.08 11.39
CA ARG A 7 -38.24 34.02 10.60
C ARG A 7 -36.84 33.47 10.36
N VAL A 8 -36.15 33.02 11.40
CA VAL A 8 -34.79 32.45 11.28
C VAL A 8 -34.77 31.23 10.36
N ARG A 9 -35.78 30.35 10.43
CA ARG A 9 -35.88 29.19 9.55
C ARG A 9 -36.07 29.60 8.08
N ARG A 10 -36.87 30.63 7.81
CA ARG A 10 -37.06 31.18 6.46
C ARG A 10 -35.75 31.77 5.94
N ASP A 11 -35.07 32.59 6.73
CA ASP A 11 -33.81 33.22 6.33
C ASP A 11 -32.71 32.18 6.07
N LEU A 12 -32.62 31.15 6.91
CA LEU A 12 -31.70 30.03 6.69
C LEU A 12 -31.98 29.29 5.38
N ALA A 13 -33.26 29.06 5.05
CA ALA A 13 -33.64 28.43 3.79
C ALA A 13 -33.24 29.28 2.58
N VAL A 14 -33.45 30.60 2.65
CA VAL A 14 -33.04 31.55 1.61
C VAL A 14 -31.53 31.54 1.43
N ARG A 15 -30.76 31.66 2.52
CA ARG A 15 -29.29 31.63 2.47
C ARG A 15 -28.73 30.32 1.92
N ARG A 16 -29.37 29.18 2.24
CA ARG A 16 -28.99 27.88 1.66
C ARG A 16 -29.27 27.82 0.15
N ALA A 17 -30.37 28.40 -0.31
CA ALA A 17 -30.67 28.48 -1.73
C ALA A 17 -29.66 29.35 -2.48
N GLU A 18 -29.33 30.54 -1.92
CA GLU A 18 -28.30 31.43 -2.46
C GLU A 18 -26.94 30.75 -2.55
N ALA A 19 -26.50 30.09 -1.46
CA ALA A 19 -25.23 29.36 -1.43
C ALA A 19 -25.17 28.26 -2.50
N ARG A 20 -26.26 27.52 -2.71
CA ARG A 20 -26.33 26.49 -3.77
C ARG A 20 -26.22 27.10 -5.16
N MET A 21 -26.89 28.21 -5.42
CA MET A 21 -26.79 28.90 -6.72
C MET A 21 -25.38 29.42 -6.98
N LEU A 22 -24.73 29.98 -5.95
CA LEU A 22 -23.34 30.41 -6.05
C LEU A 22 -22.41 29.22 -6.32
N GLN A 23 -22.62 28.09 -5.65
CA GLN A 23 -21.84 26.88 -5.90
C GLN A 23 -22.01 26.39 -7.35
N VAL A 24 -23.24 26.32 -7.86
CA VAL A 24 -23.49 25.95 -9.27
C VAL A 24 -22.76 26.90 -10.22
N ARG A 25 -22.75 28.21 -9.93
CA ARG A 25 -22.03 29.18 -10.75
C ARG A 25 -20.52 28.96 -10.70
N VAL A 26 -19.95 28.69 -9.53
CA VAL A 26 -18.53 28.36 -9.37
C VAL A 26 -18.20 27.08 -10.14
N ASP A 27 -19.02 26.04 -10.03
CA ASP A 27 -18.81 24.76 -10.72
C ASP A 27 -18.97 24.89 -12.25
N SER A 28 -19.69 25.91 -12.72
CA SER A 28 -19.82 26.23 -14.15
C SER A 28 -18.68 27.09 -14.71
N LEU A 29 -17.77 27.59 -13.86
CA LEU A 29 -16.62 28.36 -14.32
C LEU A 29 -15.70 27.44 -15.16
N PRO A 30 -15.27 27.87 -16.36
CA PRO A 30 -14.39 27.07 -17.21
C PRO A 30 -13.10 26.63 -16.51
N GLU A 31 -12.54 27.47 -15.65
CA GLU A 31 -11.32 27.17 -14.89
C GLU A 31 -11.54 26.04 -13.87
N VAL A 32 -12.72 25.98 -13.24
CA VAL A 32 -13.08 24.91 -12.31
C VAL A 32 -13.29 23.60 -13.06
N GLN A 33 -13.94 23.64 -14.22
CA GLN A 33 -14.13 22.47 -15.07
C GLN A 33 -12.79 21.93 -15.57
N ALA A 34 -11.91 22.80 -16.09
CA ALA A 34 -10.58 22.43 -16.54
C ALA A 34 -9.73 21.81 -15.41
N LEU A 35 -9.82 22.36 -14.19
CA LEU A 35 -9.13 21.79 -13.03
C LEU A 35 -9.69 20.41 -12.65
N GLN A 36 -11.01 20.22 -12.71
CA GLN A 36 -11.64 18.92 -12.45
C GLN A 36 -11.22 17.87 -13.49
N GLU A 37 -11.15 18.25 -14.76
CA GLU A 37 -10.66 17.40 -15.84
C GLU A 37 -9.18 17.04 -15.67
N ALA A 38 -8.33 18.02 -15.36
CA ALA A 38 -6.91 17.78 -15.10
C ALA A 38 -6.70 16.82 -13.91
N HIS A 39 -7.43 17.00 -12.81
CA HIS A 39 -7.38 16.07 -11.69
C HIS A 39 -7.89 14.67 -12.04
N ARG A 40 -8.89 14.57 -12.93
CA ARG A 40 -9.35 13.27 -13.41
C ARG A 40 -8.28 12.59 -14.25
N ALA A 41 -7.70 13.30 -15.22
CA ALA A 41 -6.63 12.78 -16.05
C ALA A 41 -5.42 12.34 -15.21
N LEU A 42 -5.05 13.11 -14.18
CA LEU A 42 -3.98 12.72 -13.25
C LEU A 42 -4.31 11.41 -12.52
N ARG A 43 -5.52 11.30 -11.94
CA ARG A 43 -5.94 10.05 -11.27
C ARG A 43 -5.97 8.86 -12.21
N ASP A 44 -6.42 9.07 -13.45
CA ASP A 44 -6.48 8.01 -14.47
C ASP A 44 -5.05 7.56 -14.85
N ALA A 45 -4.10 8.51 -14.98
CA ALA A 45 -2.69 8.21 -15.23
C ALA A 45 -2.03 7.47 -14.06
N GLU A 46 -2.23 7.92 -12.82
CA GLU A 46 -1.74 7.25 -11.60
C GLU A 46 -2.31 5.82 -11.46
N ALA A 47 -3.60 5.64 -11.80
CA ALA A 47 -4.24 4.33 -11.78
C ALA A 47 -3.64 3.39 -12.85
N ALA A 48 -3.37 3.91 -14.05
CA ALA A 48 -2.73 3.16 -15.13
C ALA A 48 -1.29 2.78 -14.77
N GLU A 49 -0.49 3.72 -14.23
CA GLU A 49 0.85 3.46 -13.73
C GLU A 49 0.84 2.37 -12.65
N GLY A 50 -0.08 2.48 -11.67
CA GLY A 50 -0.24 1.48 -10.62
C GLY A 50 -0.62 0.10 -11.16
N ALA A 51 -1.43 0.02 -12.21
CA ALA A 51 -1.77 -1.24 -12.88
C ALA A 51 -0.55 -1.84 -13.59
N LEU A 52 0.22 -1.04 -14.33
CA LEU A 52 1.44 -1.48 -15.01
C LEU A 52 2.50 -1.97 -14.02
N LEU A 53 2.72 -1.25 -12.91
CA LEU A 53 3.66 -1.67 -11.87
C LEU A 53 3.24 -2.97 -11.19
N ARG A 54 1.94 -3.23 -11.01
CA ARG A 54 1.46 -4.53 -10.51
C ARG A 54 1.75 -5.63 -11.50
N ALA A 55 1.38 -5.45 -12.77
CA ALA A 55 1.64 -6.42 -13.83
C ALA A 55 3.15 -6.75 -13.94
N ALA A 56 4.01 -5.72 -13.90
CA ALA A 56 5.47 -5.91 -13.94
C ALA A 56 5.98 -6.74 -12.75
N ARG A 57 5.47 -6.50 -11.54
CA ARG A 57 5.81 -7.30 -10.35
C ARG A 57 5.34 -8.74 -10.49
N ASP A 58 4.11 -8.96 -10.98
CA ASP A 58 3.55 -10.30 -11.16
C ASP A 58 4.38 -11.10 -12.18
N CYS A 59 4.76 -10.49 -13.31
CA CYS A 59 5.66 -11.08 -14.29
C CYS A 59 7.04 -11.40 -13.68
N ALA A 60 7.63 -10.49 -12.92
CA ALA A 60 8.92 -10.70 -12.27
C ALA A 60 8.89 -11.85 -11.26
N MET A 61 7.81 -11.95 -10.48
CA MET A 61 7.61 -13.04 -9.53
C MET A 61 7.42 -14.39 -10.23
N ALA A 62 6.67 -14.42 -11.34
CA ALA A 62 6.51 -15.62 -12.16
C ALA A 62 7.85 -16.09 -12.76
N ALA A 63 8.66 -15.14 -13.27
CA ALA A 63 10.00 -15.43 -13.75
C ALA A 63 10.89 -16.01 -12.64
N PHE A 64 10.89 -15.39 -11.46
CA PHE A 64 11.62 -15.90 -10.30
C PHE A 64 11.19 -17.30 -9.86
N GLN A 65 9.88 -17.59 -9.89
CA GLN A 65 9.38 -18.93 -9.56
C GLN A 65 9.84 -19.98 -10.58
N ALA A 66 9.98 -19.61 -11.85
CA ALA A 66 10.42 -20.51 -12.91
C ALA A 66 11.95 -20.73 -12.91
N THR A 67 12.74 -19.68 -12.66
CA THR A 67 14.21 -19.72 -12.87
C THR A 67 15.02 -19.61 -11.59
N GLY A 68 14.43 -19.10 -10.51
CA GLY A 68 15.15 -18.70 -9.30
C GLY A 68 15.97 -17.41 -9.44
N ASP A 69 15.92 -16.73 -10.60
CA ASP A 69 16.70 -15.53 -10.86
C ASP A 69 16.13 -14.31 -10.13
N LYS A 70 16.97 -13.68 -9.31
CA LYS A 70 16.61 -12.49 -8.52
C LYS A 70 16.70 -11.20 -9.33
N GLN A 71 17.19 -11.24 -10.56
CA GLN A 71 17.28 -10.10 -11.48
C GLN A 71 16.83 -10.52 -12.88
N PRO A 72 15.53 -10.82 -13.07
CA PRO A 72 15.03 -11.38 -14.33
C PRO A 72 15.18 -10.43 -15.52
N VAL A 73 15.26 -9.12 -15.28
CA VAL A 73 15.42 -8.07 -16.30
C VAL A 73 16.07 -6.82 -15.66
N PRO A 74 16.82 -5.99 -16.40
CA PRO A 74 17.33 -4.72 -15.89
C PRO A 74 16.22 -3.84 -15.28
N GLY A 75 16.55 -3.15 -14.19
CA GLY A 75 15.59 -2.33 -13.45
C GLY A 75 14.59 -3.11 -12.57
N VAL A 76 14.62 -4.45 -12.56
CA VAL A 76 13.76 -5.28 -11.71
C VAL A 76 14.60 -6.19 -10.81
N GLN A 77 14.27 -6.20 -9.51
CA GLN A 77 14.97 -7.00 -8.51
C GLN A 77 13.98 -7.73 -7.58
N ILE A 78 14.26 -9.00 -7.30
CA ILE A 78 13.57 -9.78 -6.28
C ILE A 78 14.39 -9.76 -4.99
N LYS A 79 13.80 -9.19 -3.94
CA LYS A 79 14.35 -9.25 -2.59
C LYS A 79 13.63 -10.32 -1.81
N VAL A 80 14.39 -11.28 -1.28
CA VAL A 80 13.85 -12.37 -0.45
C VAL A 80 13.98 -11.97 1.00
N PHE A 81 12.84 -11.74 1.65
CA PHE A 81 12.80 -11.38 3.07
C PHE A 81 12.52 -12.62 3.90
N LYS A 82 13.14 -12.72 5.08
CA LYS A 82 12.70 -13.69 6.09
C LYS A 82 11.42 -13.15 6.72
N LYS A 83 10.38 -13.97 6.77
CA LYS A 83 9.12 -13.65 7.43
C LYS A 83 8.87 -14.67 8.52
N THR A 84 8.83 -14.21 9.75
CA THR A 84 8.44 -15.03 10.89
C THR A 84 6.93 -14.97 11.05
N THR A 85 6.29 -16.13 11.12
CA THR A 85 4.87 -16.30 11.42
C THR A 85 4.70 -16.99 12.76
N TYR A 86 3.64 -16.61 13.47
CA TYR A 86 3.30 -17.06 14.80
C TYR A 86 1.94 -17.78 14.73
N PRO A 87 1.90 -19.04 14.23
CA PRO A 87 0.64 -19.73 13.95
C PRO A 87 -0.20 -19.97 15.21
N ASP A 88 0.45 -20.12 16.37
CA ASP A 88 -0.21 -20.26 17.67
C ASP A 88 0.48 -19.36 18.71
N MET A 89 -0.12 -18.19 18.92
CA MET A 89 0.40 -17.20 19.87
C MET A 89 0.26 -17.68 21.33
N GLY A 90 -0.76 -18.48 21.65
CA GLY A 90 -0.96 -19.01 23.00
C GLY A 90 0.13 -20.00 23.38
N ARG A 91 0.40 -20.96 22.49
CA ARG A 91 1.49 -21.93 22.67
C ARG A 91 2.86 -21.27 22.67
N LEU A 92 3.06 -20.22 21.88
CA LEU A 92 4.29 -19.43 21.90
C LEU A 92 4.50 -18.75 23.26
N LEU A 93 3.45 -18.12 23.81
CA LEU A 93 3.52 -17.50 25.13
C LEU A 93 3.82 -18.53 26.23
N ASP A 94 3.17 -19.69 26.20
CA ASP A 94 3.44 -20.79 27.15
C ASP A 94 4.89 -21.28 27.05
N TRP A 95 5.39 -21.46 25.83
CA TRP A 95 6.78 -21.84 25.61
C TRP A 95 7.75 -20.77 26.12
N CYS A 96 7.47 -19.49 25.86
CA CYS A 96 8.29 -18.37 26.33
C CYS A 96 8.30 -18.28 27.86
N LEU A 97 7.15 -18.47 28.53
CA LEU A 97 7.06 -18.48 29.99
C LEU A 97 7.97 -19.56 30.61
N MET A 98 8.12 -20.71 29.96
CA MET A 98 8.94 -21.83 30.46
C MET A 98 10.41 -21.74 30.04
N ASN A 99 10.71 -21.30 28.81
CA ASN A 99 12.04 -21.47 28.20
C ASN A 99 12.76 -20.14 27.93
N ALA A 100 12.03 -19.05 27.82
CA ALA A 100 12.56 -17.75 27.44
C ALA A 100 11.74 -16.57 28.04
N PRO A 101 11.65 -16.45 29.37
CA PRO A 101 10.69 -15.54 30.03
C PRO A 101 10.91 -14.06 29.68
N THR A 102 12.14 -13.71 29.34
CA THR A 102 12.55 -12.37 28.89
C THR A 102 11.83 -11.90 27.62
N TYR A 103 11.23 -12.82 26.85
CA TYR A 103 10.58 -12.52 25.58
C TYR A 103 9.04 -12.51 25.65
N VAL A 104 8.45 -12.78 26.82
CA VAL A 104 6.98 -12.83 27.02
C VAL A 104 6.31 -11.46 26.82
N GLY A 105 7.05 -10.36 26.96
CA GLY A 105 6.55 -8.99 26.76
C GLY A 105 7.18 -8.24 25.59
N VAL A 106 7.98 -8.92 24.76
CA VAL A 106 8.63 -8.29 23.60
C VAL A 106 7.64 -8.30 22.43
N ASP A 107 7.55 -7.18 21.71
CA ASP A 107 6.71 -7.11 20.52
C ASP A 107 7.16 -8.08 19.42
N THR A 108 6.31 -8.30 18.43
CA THR A 108 6.59 -9.22 17.32
C THR A 108 7.82 -8.81 16.50
N GLN A 109 8.23 -7.55 16.54
CA GLN A 109 9.45 -7.05 15.89
C GLN A 109 10.72 -7.45 16.66
N GLY A 110 10.73 -7.28 17.98
CA GLY A 110 11.85 -7.67 18.84
C GLY A 110 12.01 -9.18 18.88
N PHE A 111 10.89 -9.93 18.96
CA PHE A 111 10.91 -11.39 18.87
C PHE A 111 11.36 -11.88 17.49
N GLY A 112 10.96 -11.18 16.42
CA GLY A 112 11.35 -11.51 15.04
C GLY A 112 12.87 -11.54 14.82
N LYS A 113 13.65 -10.73 15.56
CA LYS A 113 15.12 -10.71 15.45
C LYS A 113 15.79 -11.97 16.01
N VAL A 114 15.17 -12.60 17.00
CA VAL A 114 15.68 -13.81 17.67
C VAL A 114 14.90 -15.07 17.25
N ALA A 115 13.94 -14.94 16.34
CA ALA A 115 13.03 -16.01 15.98
C ALA A 115 13.74 -17.26 15.44
N GLU A 116 14.85 -17.11 14.70
CA GLU A 116 15.66 -18.25 14.24
C GLU A 116 16.24 -19.03 15.41
N GLU A 117 16.90 -18.35 16.35
CA GLU A 117 17.46 -18.96 17.56
C GLU A 117 16.37 -19.61 18.41
N MET A 118 15.23 -18.94 18.59
CA MET A 118 14.12 -19.48 19.37
C MET A 118 13.50 -20.71 18.71
N ARG A 119 13.39 -20.73 17.38
CA ARG A 119 12.92 -21.89 16.62
C ARG A 119 13.85 -23.09 16.80
N GLU A 120 15.16 -22.88 16.75
CA GLU A 120 16.16 -23.93 16.99
C GLU A 120 16.05 -24.51 18.41
N ARG A 121 15.61 -23.69 19.37
CA ARG A 121 15.31 -24.11 20.75
C ARG A 121 13.93 -24.73 20.92
N GLY A 122 13.14 -24.89 19.85
CA GLY A 122 11.83 -25.54 19.86
C GLY A 122 10.64 -24.60 20.05
N ALA A 123 10.83 -23.28 19.93
CA ALA A 123 9.70 -22.35 19.94
C ALA A 123 8.75 -22.63 18.77
N PRO A 124 7.42 -22.55 18.98
CA PRO A 124 6.41 -22.79 17.95
C PRO A 124 6.28 -21.60 16.99
N VAL A 125 7.34 -21.33 16.22
CA VAL A 125 7.40 -20.28 15.20
C VAL A 125 7.75 -20.87 13.85
N GLU A 126 7.21 -20.25 12.81
CA GLU A 126 7.49 -20.61 11.42
C GLU A 126 8.31 -19.48 10.78
N ILE A 127 9.33 -19.85 9.99
CA ILE A 127 10.18 -18.89 9.30
C ILE A 127 10.13 -19.24 7.82
N GLY A 128 9.39 -18.42 7.08
CA GLY A 128 9.25 -18.51 5.64
C GLY A 128 10.14 -17.51 4.92
N LEU A 129 10.41 -17.78 3.65
CA LEU A 129 10.99 -16.81 2.73
C LEU A 129 9.87 -16.15 1.94
N GLU A 130 9.82 -14.82 1.97
CA GLU A 130 8.84 -14.01 1.24
C GLU A 130 9.58 -13.21 0.16
N PRO A 131 9.66 -13.73 -1.09
CA PRO A 131 10.17 -12.97 -2.22
C PRO A 131 9.24 -11.79 -2.53
N ARG A 132 9.84 -10.62 -2.80
CA ARG A 132 9.12 -9.41 -3.18
C ARG A 132 9.82 -8.75 -4.37
N ALA A 133 9.05 -8.48 -5.43
CA ALA A 133 9.55 -7.77 -6.59
C ALA A 133 9.61 -6.25 -6.35
N THR A 134 10.75 -5.67 -6.69
CA THR A 134 11.03 -4.23 -6.67
C THR A 134 11.33 -3.79 -8.09
N VAL A 135 10.63 -2.77 -8.58
CA VAL A 135 10.87 -2.13 -9.88
C VAL A 135 11.52 -0.78 -9.60
N ALA A 136 12.57 -0.44 -10.34
CA ALA A 136 13.27 0.83 -10.22
C ALA A 136 12.32 2.00 -10.49
N THR A 137 12.46 3.09 -9.74
CA THR A 137 11.60 4.28 -9.86
C THR A 137 11.94 5.10 -11.10
N ASN A 138 13.20 5.15 -11.50
CA ASN A 138 13.61 5.71 -12.79
C ASN A 138 13.96 4.55 -13.74
N LEU A 139 13.17 4.41 -14.80
CA LEU A 139 13.36 3.41 -15.83
C LEU A 139 14.07 3.95 -17.08
N GLU A 140 14.30 5.26 -17.19
CA GLU A 140 14.86 5.92 -18.38
C GLU A 140 16.18 5.28 -18.85
N HIS A 141 17.04 4.90 -17.90
CA HIS A 141 18.32 4.24 -18.18
C HIS A 141 18.21 2.78 -18.64
N TYR A 142 17.00 2.21 -18.67
CA TYR A 142 16.73 0.84 -19.06
C TYR A 142 15.84 0.75 -20.31
N LEU A 143 15.39 1.89 -20.86
CA LEU A 143 14.56 1.93 -22.07
C LEU A 143 15.38 1.73 -23.35
N GLU A 144 16.67 2.07 -23.35
CA GLU A 144 17.54 1.99 -24.53
C GLU A 144 17.81 0.54 -24.99
N ASP A 145 17.69 -0.45 -24.09
CA ASP A 145 17.93 -1.86 -24.39
C ASP A 145 16.69 -2.59 -24.94
N ALA A 146 15.48 -2.01 -24.82
CA ALA A 146 14.23 -2.67 -25.20
C ALA A 146 13.89 -2.55 -26.70
N ASP A 147 14.38 -1.50 -27.37
CA ASP A 147 14.15 -1.26 -28.80
C ASP A 147 15.20 -1.92 -29.72
N GLY A 148 16.16 -2.66 -29.14
CA GLY A 148 17.33 -3.22 -29.84
C GLY A 148 17.26 -4.70 -30.26
N GLN A 149 16.13 -5.38 -30.07
CA GLN A 149 15.94 -6.77 -30.54
C GLN A 149 14.65 -6.89 -31.36
N ALA A 150 14.77 -6.55 -32.64
CA ALA A 150 13.84 -6.94 -33.70
C ALA A 150 14.49 -8.01 -34.60
#